data_AF-C1B5L7-F1
#
_entry.id   AF-C1B5L7-F1
#
_cell.length_a   1.000
_cell.length_b   1.000
_cell.length_c   1.000
_cell.angle_alpha   90.00
_cell.angle_beta   90.00
_cell.angle_gamma   90.00
#
_symmetry.space_group_name_H-M   'P 1'
#
loop_
_entity.id
_entity.type
_entity.pdbx_description
1 polymer ?
#
loop_
_entity_poly.entity_id
_entity_poly.type
_entity_poly.pdbx_seq_one_letter_code
_entity_poly.pdbx_strand_id
1 'polypeptide(L)'
;MSKNNDRANGLADAGDVLPLTGVRVVDLSQVGAGPYGTSLLGDLGADVIKVEPLEGDSFRYVDSAFGEGESAYFFGVNRSKRSMHWT
;
A
#
# COMPACT_ATOMS: atom_id res chain seq x y z
N MET A 1 51.71 11.74 -0.37
CA MET A 1 50.92 10.76 -1.12
C MET A 1 50.03 9.95 -0.19
N SER A 2 48.74 9.87 -0.51
CA SER A 2 47.68 9.02 0.09
C SER A 2 47.41 9.27 1.60
N LYS A 3 46.19 9.58 2.03
CA LYS A 3 44.97 8.78 1.77
C LYS A 3 43.75 9.67 1.55
N ASN A 4 43.14 9.48 0.38
CA ASN A 4 41.86 10.05 0.00
C ASN A 4 40.74 9.51 0.89
N ASN A 5 39.85 10.42 1.22
CA ASN A 5 38.61 10.23 1.96
C ASN A 5 37.52 9.67 1.03
N ASP A 6 37.70 8.45 0.51
CA ASP A 6 36.78 7.86 -0.47
C ASP A 6 35.75 6.90 0.17
N ARG A 7 35.65 6.86 1.51
CA ARG A 7 34.75 5.92 2.21
C ARG A 7 33.41 6.50 2.66
N ALA A 8 33.15 7.78 2.39
CA ALA A 8 31.96 8.46 2.90
C ALA A 8 30.76 8.45 1.93
N ASN A 9 30.88 7.94 0.70
CA ASN A 9 29.86 8.13 -0.35
C ASN A 9 29.10 6.87 -0.78
N GLY A 10 29.24 5.74 -0.07
CA GLY A 10 28.68 4.45 -0.50
C GLY A 10 27.39 3.99 0.19
N LEU A 11 26.91 4.71 1.21
CA LEU A 11 25.76 4.30 2.04
C LEU A 11 24.56 5.24 1.95
N ALA A 12 24.72 6.41 1.32
CA ALA A 12 23.69 7.44 1.22
C ALA A 12 22.73 7.26 0.02
N ASP A 13 22.79 6.15 -0.72
CA ASP A 13 22.00 5.96 -1.95
C ASP A 13 21.09 4.69 -1.92
N ALA A 14 21.25 3.85 -0.90
CA ALA A 14 20.44 2.62 -0.71
C ALA A 14 19.51 2.68 0.51
N GLY A 15 19.63 3.72 1.36
CA GLY A 15 18.86 3.87 2.60
C GLY A 15 17.48 4.54 2.43
N ASP A 16 17.25 5.20 1.28
CA ASP A 16 16.06 6.04 1.07
C ASP A 16 15.01 5.41 0.14
N VAL A 17 15.27 4.19 -0.37
CA VAL A 17 14.38 3.49 -1.30
C VAL A 17 13.77 2.28 -0.61
N LEU A 18 12.46 2.28 -0.44
CA LEU A 18 11.72 1.15 0.15
C LEU A 18 11.88 -0.12 -0.73
N PRO A 19 11.86 -1.33 -0.13
CA PRO A 19 12.22 -2.58 -0.83
C PRO A 19 11.38 -2.92 -2.08
N LEU A 20 10.14 -2.43 -2.18
CA LEU A 20 9.24 -2.64 -3.30
C LEU A 20 9.01 -1.38 -4.14
N THR A 21 9.86 -0.36 -4.00
CA THR A 21 9.83 0.82 -4.87
C THR A 21 9.87 0.41 -6.34
N GLY A 22 8.94 0.94 -7.13
CA GLY A 22 8.82 0.64 -8.56
C GLY A 22 7.97 -0.60 -8.89
N VAL A 23 7.52 -1.35 -7.89
CA VAL A 23 6.56 -2.46 -8.08
C VAL A 23 5.14 -1.90 -8.09
N ARG A 24 4.33 -2.32 -9.06
CA ARG A 24 2.89 -2.03 -9.12
C ARG A 24 2.07 -3.29 -8.88
N VAL A 25 1.06 -3.20 -8.03
CA VAL A 25 0.19 -4.32 -7.65
C VAL A 25 -1.25 -3.95 -7.95
N VAL A 26 -1.97 -4.83 -8.66
CA VAL A 26 -3.43 -4.73 -8.80
C VAL A 26 -4.07 -5.67 -7.77
N ASP A 27 -4.80 -5.09 -6.84
CA ASP A 27 -5.49 -5.81 -5.77
C ASP A 27 -6.97 -5.99 -6.11
N LEU A 28 -7.33 -7.23 -6.46
CA LEU A 28 -8.70 -7.68 -6.72
C LEU A 28 -9.30 -8.44 -5.53
N SER A 29 -8.58 -8.47 -4.40
CA SER A 29 -9.02 -9.20 -3.22
C SER A 29 -10.09 -8.41 -2.46
N GLN A 30 -10.90 -9.15 -1.71
CA GLN A 30 -11.91 -8.60 -0.82
C GLN A 30 -11.68 -9.07 0.62
N VAL A 31 -12.40 -8.48 1.57
CA VAL A 31 -12.42 -8.91 2.97
C VAL A 31 -11.07 -8.65 3.67
N GLY A 32 -10.51 -9.61 4.40
CA GLY A 32 -9.42 -9.37 5.36
C GLY A 32 -8.04 -9.76 4.84
N ALA A 33 -7.83 -11.04 4.54
CA ALA A 33 -6.48 -11.58 4.32
C ALA A 33 -5.77 -11.01 3.09
N GLY A 34 -6.47 -10.93 1.96
CA GLY A 34 -5.94 -10.37 0.72
C GLY A 34 -5.61 -8.88 0.89
N PRO A 35 -6.57 -8.04 1.34
CA PRO A 35 -6.31 -6.63 1.52
C PRO A 35 -5.21 -6.33 2.53
N TYR A 36 -5.13 -7.09 3.62
CA TYR A 36 -4.04 -6.96 4.59
C TYR A 36 -2.68 -7.25 3.95
N GLY A 37 -2.57 -8.35 3.19
CA GLY A 37 -1.33 -8.73 2.51
C GLY A 37 -0.83 -7.66 1.56
N THR A 38 -1.71 -7.14 0.69
CA THR A 38 -1.34 -6.08 -0.26
C THR A 38 -1.10 -4.74 0.43
N SER A 39 -1.71 -4.46 1.59
CA SER A 39 -1.38 -3.29 2.41
C SER A 39 0.06 -3.34 2.91
N LEU A 40 0.57 -4.51 3.30
CA LEU A 40 1.98 -4.68 3.67
C LEU A 40 2.93 -4.43 2.49
N LEU A 41 2.53 -4.81 1.27
CA LEU A 41 3.30 -4.50 0.07
C LEU A 41 3.37 -2.98 -0.17
N GLY A 42 2.27 -2.26 0.06
CA GLY A 42 2.23 -0.80 0.00
C GLY A 42 3.15 -0.16 1.04
N ASP A 43 3.16 -0.68 2.28
CA ASP A 43 4.06 -0.21 3.34
C ASP A 43 5.54 -0.40 2.97
N LEU A 44 5.85 -1.41 2.15
CA LEU A 44 7.19 -1.68 1.62
C LEU A 44 7.48 -0.92 0.31
N GLY A 45 6.62 0.01 -0.12
CA GLY A 45 6.87 0.92 -1.23
C GLY A 45 6.23 0.55 -2.57
N ALA A 46 5.38 -0.48 -2.62
CA ALA A 46 4.65 -0.82 -3.84
C ALA A 46 3.52 0.19 -4.14
N ASP A 47 3.28 0.49 -5.42
CA ASP A 47 2.09 1.21 -5.89
C ASP A 47 0.91 0.23 -5.99
N VAL A 48 0.10 0.15 -4.93
CA VAL A 48 -1.02 -0.78 -4.84
C VAL A 48 -2.33 -0.10 -5.25
N ILE A 49 -2.97 -0.68 -6.26
CA ILE A 49 -4.23 -0.21 -6.83
C ILE A 49 -5.31 -1.23 -6.48
N LYS A 50 -6.24 -0.85 -5.60
CA LYS A 50 -7.42 -1.66 -5.30
C LYS A 50 -8.51 -1.38 -6.33
N VAL A 51 -8.96 -2.43 -6.99
CA VAL A 51 -10.06 -2.39 -7.96
C VAL A 51 -11.26 -3.04 -7.31
N GLU A 52 -12.37 -2.31 -7.29
CA GLU A 52 -13.59 -2.73 -6.61
C GLU A 52 -14.78 -2.68 -7.57
N PRO A 53 -15.81 -3.53 -7.33
CA PRO A 53 -17.12 -3.35 -7.95
C PRO A 53 -17.68 -1.95 -7.69
N LEU A 54 -18.67 -1.51 -8.46
CA LEU A 54 -19.31 -0.19 -8.27
C LEU A 54 -19.88 -0.02 -6.86
N GLU A 55 -20.37 -1.11 -6.28
CA GLU A 55 -20.91 -1.17 -4.93
C GLU A 55 -19.81 -1.23 -3.86
N GLY A 56 -18.53 -1.31 -4.25
CA GLY A 56 -17.40 -1.43 -3.34
C GLY A 56 -17.22 -2.83 -2.74
N ASP A 57 -16.14 -3.01 -1.99
CA ASP A 57 -15.91 -4.20 -1.17
C ASP A 57 -16.96 -4.32 -0.05
N SER A 58 -17.50 -5.53 0.16
CA SER A 58 -18.43 -5.85 1.26
C SER A 58 -17.97 -5.36 2.64
N PHE A 59 -16.65 -5.31 2.88
CA PHE A 59 -16.08 -4.86 4.16
C PHE A 59 -16.13 -3.35 4.35
N ARG A 60 -16.49 -2.56 3.34
CA ARG A 60 -16.84 -1.14 3.50
C ARG A 60 -18.10 -0.94 4.36
N TYR A 61 -18.90 -1.98 4.56
CA TYR A 61 -20.20 -1.93 5.23
C TYR A 61 -20.29 -2.77 6.52
N VAL A 62 -19.18 -3.35 6.97
CA VAL A 62 -19.14 -4.17 8.20
C VAL A 62 -19.43 -3.34 9.45
N ASP A 63 -19.08 -2.06 9.39
CA ASP A 63 -19.46 -1.06 10.37
C ASP A 63 -19.70 0.27 9.65
N SER A 64 -20.20 1.26 10.38
CA SER A 64 -20.39 2.62 9.88
C SER A 64 -19.76 3.61 10.85
N ALA A 65 -18.58 3.26 11.39
CA ALA A 65 -17.90 4.06 12.41
C ALA A 65 -17.58 5.49 11.92
N PHE A 66 -17.45 5.67 10.60
CA PHE A 66 -17.12 6.94 9.97
C PHE A 66 -18.20 7.47 9.01
N GLY A 67 -19.16 6.64 8.61
CA GLY A 67 -20.24 7.02 7.69
C GLY A 67 -20.74 5.82 6.88
N GLU A 68 -21.68 6.06 5.97
CA GLU A 68 -22.16 5.03 5.04
C GLU A 68 -21.05 4.66 4.05
N GLY A 69 -20.69 3.38 3.97
CA GLY A 69 -19.57 2.90 3.16
C GLY A 69 -18.17 3.17 3.74
N GLU A 70 -18.10 3.68 4.98
CA GLU A 70 -16.85 3.98 5.68
C GLU A 70 -16.70 3.12 6.94
N SER A 71 -16.09 1.95 6.75
CA SER A 71 -15.76 1.01 7.82
C SER A 71 -14.34 1.22 8.38
N ALA A 72 -14.23 1.20 9.71
CA ALA A 72 -12.94 1.20 10.39
C ALA A 72 -12.06 0.00 9.99
N TYR A 73 -12.68 -1.16 9.79
CA TYR A 73 -11.97 -2.36 9.35
C TYR A 73 -11.40 -2.17 7.94
N PHE A 74 -12.22 -1.67 7.02
CA PHE A 74 -11.80 -1.42 5.65
C PHE A 74 -10.59 -0.48 5.60
N PHE A 75 -10.61 0.61 6.38
CA PHE A 75 -9.45 1.52 6.46
C PHE A 75 -8.20 0.84 7.02
N GLY A 76 -8.34 0.00 8.05
CA GLY A 76 -7.22 -0.72 8.64
C GLY A 76 -6.45 -1.58 7.63
N VAL A 77 -7.16 -2.29 6.75
CA VAL A 77 -6.56 -3.22 5.77
C VAL A 77 -6.31 -2.60 4.39
N ASN A 78 -6.59 -1.31 4.19
CA ASN A 78 -6.37 -0.62 2.90
C ASN A 78 -5.61 0.71 2.99
N ARG A 79 -5.06 1.06 4.16
CA ARG A 79 -4.37 2.35 4.43
C ARG A 79 -3.27 2.78 3.44
N SER A 80 -2.67 1.84 2.71
CA SER A 80 -1.52 2.08 1.82
C SER A 80 -1.86 1.91 0.33
N LYS A 81 -3.14 2.05 -0.04
CA LYS A 81 -3.64 1.77 -1.39
C LYS A 81 -4.38 2.96 -1.99
N ARG A 82 -4.35 3.03 -3.32
CA ARG A 82 -5.26 3.89 -4.09
C ARG A 82 -6.44 3.06 -4.59
N SER A 83 -7.64 3.59 -4.48
CA SER A 83 -8.89 2.90 -4.87
C SER A 83 -9.37 3.42 -6.21
N MET A 84 -9.86 2.53 -7.07
CA MET A 84 -10.55 2.90 -8.30
C MET A 84 -11.73 1.95 -8.57
N HIS A 85 -12.84 2.55 -8.99
CA HIS A 85 -14.05 1.86 -9.44
C HIS A 85 -14.10 1.97 -10.97
N TRP A 86 -14.56 0.93 -11.67
CA TRP A 86 -14.75 1.03 -13.12
C TRP A 86 -16.13 1.58 -13.45
N THR A 87 -16.22 2.36 -14.53
CA THR A 87 -17.44 2.93 -15.10
C THR A 87 -17.90 2.13 -16.32
#